data_AF-A0A0D3HF37-F1
#
_entry.id   AF-A0A0D3HF37-F1
#
_cell.length_a   1.000
_cell.length_b   1.000
_cell.length_c   1.000
_cell.angle_alpha   90.00
_cell.angle_beta   90.00
_cell.angle_gamma   90.00
#
_symmetry.space_group_name_H-M   'P 1'
#
loop_
_entity.id
_entity.type
_entity.pdbx_description
1 polymer ?
#
loop_
_entity_poly.entity_id
_entity_poly.type
_entity_poly.pdbx_seq_one_letter_code
_entity_poly.pdbx_strand_id
1 'polypeptide(L)'
;MGQRPLRLRGSRRTCMGWSTALGGGAAAPAPKVVVTDALSFFFLGFFLPARPLHGCPSLRVRASVSSPQKLYSSKTTQVKSGEEVQIAVLGASGYTGAEIVRLMANHPQFHIKVMTADRKASEQFGSVFPHLITQDLPNLVAIKDADFSNVDAEIIKGLPKQLKIVDLSADFRLRDINEYAEWYGHAHRAPELQQEAVYGLTEVLRDEIRNARLVANPGCYPTSIQLPLVPLIKAKLIKLSNIIIDAKSGVRRGAKEANLYTEIAEGIHAYGIKGHRHAPEIEQGLSEAAKSKVTISFTPNLICMKRGMQSTMFVEMAPGVTAGDLYQHLKSTYEGEEFVKLLHGSTVPHTRHVVGSNYCFMNVFEDRIPGRAIIISVIDNLVKGASGQAVQNLNLMMGLPENRGLQYQPLFP
;
A
#
# COMPACT_ATOMS: atom_id res chain seq x y z
N MET A 1 -42.69 31.35 24.58
CA MET A 1 -43.12 32.76 24.65
C MET A 1 -43.14 33.16 26.11
N GLY A 2 -42.23 34.02 26.53
CA GLY A 2 -42.08 34.37 27.95
C GLY A 2 -40.95 35.38 28.15
N GLN A 3 -41.37 36.66 28.10
CA GLN A 3 -40.86 37.86 28.79
C GLN A 3 -39.37 38.21 28.85
N ARG A 4 -39.19 39.54 28.83
CA ARG A 4 -37.99 40.37 28.64
C ARG A 4 -37.41 40.80 30.04
N PRO A 5 -36.36 41.63 30.13
CA PRO A 5 -35.14 41.30 30.88
C PRO A 5 -34.81 42.28 32.04
N LEU A 6 -33.57 42.15 32.56
CA LEU A 6 -32.72 43.09 33.33
C LEU A 6 -32.38 42.69 34.78
N ARG A 7 -31.07 42.70 35.08
CA ARG A 7 -30.33 43.46 36.13
C ARG A 7 -29.06 42.69 36.54
N LEU A 8 -27.84 43.22 36.33
CA LEU A 8 -27.05 44.20 37.09
C LEU A 8 -25.93 43.54 37.93
N ARG A 9 -24.69 43.93 37.58
CA ARG A 9 -23.53 44.34 38.41
C ARG A 9 -23.11 43.58 39.69
N GLY A 10 -21.78 43.42 39.79
CA GLY A 10 -20.99 43.45 41.04
C GLY A 10 -19.88 42.38 41.05
N SER A 11 -18.65 42.65 40.60
CA SER A 11 -17.52 43.35 41.27
C SER A 11 -17.04 42.73 42.59
N ARG A 12 -15.81 42.21 42.61
CA ARG A 12 -14.69 42.42 43.58
C ARG A 12 -13.57 41.42 43.21
N ARG A 13 -12.37 41.90 42.80
CA ARG A 13 -11.15 42.14 43.63
C ARG A 13 -10.63 40.82 44.25
N THR A 14 -9.37 40.38 44.11
CA THR A 14 -8.07 41.06 44.31
C THR A 14 -6.95 40.03 43.96
N CYS A 15 -5.94 40.40 43.18
CA CYS A 15 -4.53 40.70 43.54
C CYS A 15 -3.52 39.54 43.62
N MET A 16 -2.38 39.79 42.96
CA MET A 16 -1.02 39.24 43.15
C MET A 16 -0.83 37.75 42.83
N GLY A 17 0.13 37.30 42.03
CA GLY A 17 1.33 37.91 41.50
C GLY A 17 2.41 36.83 41.51
N TRP A 18 3.13 36.65 40.41
CA TRP A 18 4.60 36.51 40.33
C TRP A 18 4.99 35.93 38.97
N SER A 19 5.92 36.65 38.36
CA SER A 19 6.71 36.32 37.19
C SER A 19 7.56 35.08 37.46
N THR A 20 7.59 34.15 36.51
CA THR A 20 8.82 33.42 36.17
C THR A 20 8.81 33.06 34.69
N ALA A 21 9.88 33.48 34.02
CA ALA A 21 10.23 33.14 32.66
C ALA A 21 10.32 31.63 32.45
N LEU A 22 9.68 31.16 31.38
CA LEU A 22 10.03 29.93 30.66
C LEU A 22 10.10 30.39 29.20
N GLY A 23 11.30 30.65 28.68
CA GLY A 23 12.16 29.56 28.26
C GLY A 23 11.66 29.08 26.91
N GLY A 24 12.03 29.82 25.86
CA GLY A 24 11.74 29.47 24.48
C GLY A 24 12.38 28.13 24.15
N GLY A 25 11.60 27.06 24.26
CA GLY A 25 11.93 25.77 23.68
C GLY A 25 11.64 25.87 22.19
N ALA A 26 12.70 25.90 21.37
CA ALA A 26 12.59 25.70 19.95
C ALA A 26 11.80 24.40 19.71
N ALA A 27 10.65 24.51 19.05
CA ALA A 27 9.87 23.37 18.62
C ALA A 27 10.77 22.51 17.72
N ALA A 28 10.90 21.23 18.05
CA ALA A 28 11.55 20.27 17.16
C ALA A 28 10.77 20.24 15.83
N PRO A 29 11.44 20.28 14.67
CA PRO A 29 10.75 20.30 13.39
C PRO A 29 9.93 19.02 13.19
N ALA A 30 8.75 19.18 12.60
CA ALA A 30 7.83 18.09 12.27
C ALA A 30 8.50 17.04 11.35
N PRO A 31 8.09 15.76 11.45
CA PRO A 31 8.64 14.67 10.64
C PRO A 31 8.20 14.71 9.17
N LYS A 32 9.01 14.08 8.32
CA LYS A 32 8.99 14.24 6.86
C LYS A 32 8.41 12.97 6.13
N VAL A 33 7.53 13.01 5.08
CA VAL A 33 6.74 11.96 4.36
C VAL A 33 6.59 12.02 2.80
N VAL A 34 6.77 10.89 2.05
CA VAL A 34 6.66 10.71 0.55
C VAL A 34 5.65 9.64 0.12
N VAL A 35 5.05 9.81 -1.08
CA VAL A 35 4.40 8.72 -1.84
C VAL A 35 4.87 8.67 -3.31
N THR A 36 5.28 7.51 -3.84
CA THR A 36 5.84 7.37 -5.23
C THR A 36 5.28 6.17 -6.01
N ASP A 37 5.04 6.29 -7.33
CA ASP A 37 4.64 5.19 -8.25
C ASP A 37 5.70 4.94 -9.35
N ALA A 38 6.98 4.95 -8.99
CA ALA A 38 8.07 4.99 -9.97
C ALA A 38 8.27 3.67 -10.73
N LEU A 39 7.51 3.46 -11.81
CA LEU A 39 7.93 2.64 -12.93
C LEU A 39 8.90 3.46 -13.80
N SER A 40 10.17 3.03 -13.79
CA SER A 40 11.20 3.39 -14.76
C SER A 40 11.62 4.86 -14.79
N PHE A 41 12.52 5.24 -13.89
CA PHE A 41 13.32 6.46 -14.01
C PHE A 41 14.80 6.09 -14.00
N PHE A 42 15.47 6.24 -15.15
CA PHE A 42 16.85 6.74 -15.32
C PHE A 42 17.11 6.87 -16.84
N PHE A 43 17.41 8.10 -17.28
CA PHE A 43 17.63 8.45 -18.69
C PHE A 43 19.04 8.05 -19.19
N LEU A 44 19.10 7.87 -20.52
CA LEU A 44 20.23 7.72 -21.45
C LEU A 44 21.67 7.90 -20.93
N GLY A 45 22.54 6.95 -21.28
CA GLY A 45 24.00 7.14 -21.26
C GLY A 45 24.82 5.95 -21.76
N PHE A 46 25.03 5.91 -23.07
CA PHE A 46 26.14 5.28 -23.81
C PHE A 46 26.47 3.77 -23.68
N PHE A 47 26.36 3.11 -24.84
CA PHE A 47 27.00 1.84 -25.21
C PHE A 47 28.52 1.89 -25.07
N LEU A 48 29.13 0.77 -24.65
CA LEU A 48 30.33 0.12 -25.23
C LEU A 48 30.48 -1.31 -24.64
N PRO A 49 31.08 -2.28 -25.37
CA PRO A 49 30.84 -3.72 -25.16
C PRO A 49 31.81 -4.37 -24.17
N ALA A 50 31.31 -5.29 -23.34
CA ALA A 50 32.14 -6.18 -22.53
C ALA A 50 32.31 -7.55 -23.22
N ARG A 51 33.57 -7.97 -23.39
CA ARG A 51 33.98 -9.34 -23.77
C ARG A 51 33.99 -10.27 -22.54
N PRO A 52 33.85 -11.60 -22.73
CA PRO A 52 33.63 -12.55 -21.64
C PRO A 52 34.95 -12.98 -20.99
N LEU A 53 34.91 -13.25 -19.69
CA LEU A 53 35.93 -14.04 -19.01
C LEU A 53 35.28 -15.19 -18.23
N HIS A 54 35.71 -16.39 -18.59
CA HIS A 54 35.49 -17.65 -17.89
C HIS A 54 36.24 -17.68 -16.54
N GLY A 55 35.73 -18.49 -15.61
CA GLY A 55 36.54 -19.03 -14.51
C GLY A 55 35.80 -19.19 -13.19
N CYS A 56 35.15 -20.34 -13.02
CA CYS A 56 34.84 -20.89 -11.70
C CYS A 56 36.12 -21.52 -11.12
N PRO A 57 36.36 -21.47 -9.80
CA PRO A 57 36.16 -22.71 -9.05
C PRO A 57 35.57 -22.54 -7.65
N SER A 58 35.03 -23.66 -7.19
CA SER A 58 34.34 -23.92 -5.93
C SER A 58 35.13 -23.58 -4.66
N LEU A 59 34.47 -22.88 -3.73
CA LEU A 59 34.87 -22.84 -2.32
C LEU A 59 33.71 -23.32 -1.43
N ARG A 60 33.97 -24.38 -0.64
CA ARG A 60 33.15 -24.80 0.50
C ARG A 60 33.51 -23.93 1.70
N VAL A 61 32.52 -23.29 2.32
CA VAL A 61 32.67 -22.70 3.66
C VAL A 61 31.51 -23.18 4.53
N ARG A 62 31.84 -23.92 5.59
CA ARG A 62 31.00 -24.10 6.77
C ARG A 62 31.19 -22.89 7.67
N ALA A 63 30.12 -22.21 8.07
CA ALA A 63 30.16 -21.30 9.20
C ALA A 63 28.82 -21.30 9.95
N SER A 64 28.96 -21.30 11.25
CA SER A 64 27.97 -21.49 12.30
C SER A 64 27.02 -20.31 12.49
N VAL A 65 25.81 -20.65 12.95
CA VAL A 65 24.73 -19.77 13.37
C VAL A 65 25.15 -18.90 14.56
N SER A 66 25.07 -17.58 14.41
CA SER A 66 24.74 -16.67 15.52
C SER A 66 24.07 -15.42 14.94
N SER A 67 22.84 -15.17 15.34
CA SER A 67 22.04 -13.99 14.97
C SER A 67 22.30 -12.89 15.99
N PRO A 68 22.82 -11.71 15.61
CA PRO A 68 22.74 -10.53 16.43
C PRO A 68 21.43 -9.79 16.13
N GLN A 69 20.47 -9.88 17.06
CA GLN A 69 19.35 -8.93 17.13
C GLN A 69 19.91 -7.52 17.34
N LYS A 70 19.96 -6.71 16.29
CA LYS A 70 20.20 -5.26 16.43
C LYS A 70 18.88 -4.59 16.80
N LEU A 71 18.79 -4.13 18.05
CA LEU A 71 17.80 -3.14 18.48
C LEU A 71 18.04 -1.83 17.71
N TYR A 72 17.23 -1.56 16.69
CA TYR A 72 17.06 -0.21 16.16
C TYR A 72 15.95 0.48 16.93
N SER A 73 16.33 1.33 17.90
CA SER A 73 15.43 2.29 18.52
C SER A 73 15.26 3.49 17.58
N SER A 74 14.35 3.42 16.61
CA SER A 74 13.85 4.62 15.94
C SER A 74 12.81 5.29 16.85
N LYS A 75 13.10 6.52 17.30
CA LYS A 75 12.08 7.33 17.99
C LYS A 75 10.95 7.58 16.99
N THR A 76 9.76 7.03 17.23
CA THR A 76 8.56 7.30 16.44
C THR A 76 8.24 8.79 16.57
N THR A 77 8.41 9.56 15.51
CA THR A 77 8.04 10.98 15.52
C THR A 77 6.53 11.06 15.38
N GLN A 78 5.84 11.34 16.49
CA GLN A 78 4.39 11.49 16.50
C GLN A 78 4.00 12.89 16.04
N VAL A 79 3.15 12.98 15.01
CA VAL A 79 2.52 14.24 14.62
C VAL A 79 1.43 14.57 15.63
N LYS A 80 1.45 15.78 16.20
CA LYS A 80 0.40 16.20 17.12
C LYS A 80 -0.90 16.49 16.37
N SER A 81 -2.03 16.34 17.07
CA SER A 81 -3.33 16.75 16.56
C SER A 81 -3.30 18.24 16.15
N GLY A 82 -3.49 18.52 14.85
CA GLY A 82 -3.49 19.88 14.28
C GLY A 82 -2.18 20.33 13.63
N GLU A 83 -1.11 19.51 13.64
CA GLU A 83 0.07 19.78 12.80
C GLU A 83 -0.18 19.30 11.36
N GLU A 84 0.11 20.20 10.40
CA GLU A 84 0.10 19.91 8.97
C GLU A 84 1.40 19.21 8.57
N VAL A 85 1.28 18.20 7.71
CA VAL A 85 2.38 17.47 7.09
C VAL A 85 2.33 17.75 5.59
N GLN A 86 3.45 18.17 5.04
CA GLN A 86 3.58 18.43 3.61
C GLN A 86 3.84 17.11 2.89
N ILE A 87 3.39 16.94 1.65
CA ILE A 87 3.54 15.68 0.91
C ILE A 87 4.08 15.98 -0.48
N ALA A 88 5.04 15.19 -0.94
CA ALA A 88 5.37 15.09 -2.36
C ALA A 88 4.78 13.82 -2.96
N VAL A 89 4.13 13.99 -4.11
CA VAL A 89 3.61 12.89 -4.93
C VAL A 89 4.47 12.75 -6.18
N LEU A 90 5.21 11.65 -6.25
CA LEU A 90 6.13 11.40 -7.35
C LEU A 90 5.48 10.51 -8.41
N GLY A 91 5.37 11.02 -9.64
CA GLY A 91 4.60 10.36 -10.69
C GLY A 91 3.09 10.63 -10.58
N ALA A 92 2.72 11.84 -10.16
CA ALA A 92 1.32 12.24 -9.95
C ALA A 92 0.44 12.10 -11.20
N SER A 93 1.04 12.09 -12.40
CA SER A 93 0.31 11.98 -13.66
C SER A 93 -0.31 10.60 -13.95
N GLY A 94 -0.05 9.56 -13.13
CA GLY A 94 -0.66 8.22 -13.20
C GLY A 94 -2.02 8.10 -12.47
N TYR A 95 -2.71 6.95 -12.57
CA TYR A 95 -3.99 6.74 -11.86
C TYR A 95 -3.82 6.59 -10.33
N THR A 96 -2.78 5.90 -9.88
CA THR A 96 -2.36 5.83 -8.48
C THR A 96 -2.06 7.22 -7.91
N GLY A 97 -1.28 8.02 -8.65
CA GLY A 97 -1.00 9.43 -8.33
C GLY A 97 -2.26 10.28 -8.24
N ALA A 98 -3.16 10.20 -9.22
CA ALA A 98 -4.46 10.88 -9.17
C ALA A 98 -5.31 10.42 -7.98
N GLU A 99 -5.25 9.14 -7.62
CA GLU A 99 -5.98 8.62 -6.47
C GLU A 99 -5.39 9.11 -5.14
N ILE A 100 -4.07 9.26 -5.04
CA ILE A 100 -3.43 9.90 -3.89
C ILE A 100 -3.92 11.35 -3.79
N VAL A 101 -3.90 12.11 -4.88
CA VAL A 101 -4.40 13.50 -4.90
C VAL A 101 -5.87 13.56 -4.45
N ARG A 102 -6.71 12.65 -4.96
CA ARG A 102 -8.12 12.55 -4.57
C ARG A 102 -8.31 12.28 -3.07
N LEU A 103 -7.49 11.40 -2.49
CA LEU A 103 -7.57 11.06 -1.06
C LEU A 103 -7.04 12.21 -0.18
N MET A 104 -5.95 12.86 -0.60
CA MET A 104 -5.36 13.99 0.14
C MET A 104 -6.26 15.23 0.14
N ALA A 105 -7.10 15.41 -0.88
CA ALA A 105 -8.06 16.50 -0.96
C ALA A 105 -8.94 16.65 0.31
N ASN A 106 -9.28 15.54 0.98
CA ASN A 106 -10.04 15.56 2.23
C ASN A 106 -9.24 15.07 3.44
N HIS A 107 -7.92 14.92 3.33
CA HIS A 107 -7.10 14.52 4.47
C HIS A 107 -6.83 15.75 5.36
N PRO A 108 -7.23 15.75 6.65
CA PRO A 108 -7.22 16.95 7.48
C PRO A 108 -5.81 17.42 7.91
N GLN A 109 -4.76 16.67 7.58
CA GLN A 109 -3.39 16.97 7.99
C GLN A 109 -2.35 16.80 6.88
N PHE A 110 -2.71 16.24 5.73
CA PHE A 110 -1.74 15.94 4.69
C PHE A 110 -2.00 16.88 3.51
N HIS A 111 -1.03 17.71 3.20
CA HIS A 111 -1.17 18.75 2.18
C HIS A 111 -0.13 18.56 1.08
N ILE A 112 -0.58 18.54 -0.17
CA ILE A 112 0.30 18.29 -1.30
C ILE A 112 1.08 19.58 -1.61
N LYS A 113 2.40 19.51 -1.48
CA LYS A 113 3.30 20.63 -1.76
C LYS A 113 4.01 20.51 -3.10
N VAL A 114 4.32 19.28 -3.50
CA VAL A 114 5.04 18.98 -4.75
C VAL A 114 4.38 17.81 -5.46
N MET A 115 4.24 17.95 -6.77
CA MET A 115 3.78 16.87 -7.65
C MET A 115 4.69 16.77 -8.85
N THR A 116 5.23 15.59 -9.12
CA THR A 116 6.13 15.39 -10.26
C THR A 116 5.46 14.62 -11.39
N ALA A 117 5.81 14.97 -12.62
CA ALA A 117 5.50 14.22 -13.82
C ALA A 117 6.66 14.33 -14.81
N ASP A 118 6.81 13.34 -15.68
CA ASP A 118 7.82 13.36 -16.73
C ASP A 118 7.31 14.19 -17.93
N ARG A 119 6.57 13.55 -18.85
CA ARG A 119 6.06 14.17 -20.09
C ARG A 119 5.09 15.34 -19.88
N LYS A 120 4.54 15.49 -18.68
CA LYS A 120 3.51 16.49 -18.34
C LYS A 120 4.03 17.56 -17.37
N ALA A 121 5.35 17.69 -17.23
CA ALA A 121 5.94 18.76 -16.45
C ALA A 121 5.47 20.13 -16.98
N SER A 122 5.26 21.08 -16.08
CA SER A 122 4.71 22.42 -16.30
C SER A 122 3.20 22.50 -16.59
N GLU A 123 2.49 21.37 -16.73
CA GLU A 123 1.03 21.38 -16.85
C GLU A 123 0.35 21.57 -15.48
N GLN A 124 -0.80 22.25 -15.48
CA GLN A 124 -1.68 22.27 -14.32
C GLN A 124 -2.27 20.87 -14.09
N PHE A 125 -2.34 20.42 -12.84
CA PHE A 125 -2.86 19.08 -12.58
C PHE A 125 -4.30 18.88 -13.07
N GLY A 126 -5.14 19.91 -12.94
CA GLY A 126 -6.50 19.93 -13.45
C GLY A 126 -6.63 19.79 -14.98
N SER A 127 -5.62 20.14 -15.78
CA SER A 127 -5.67 19.87 -17.23
C SER A 127 -5.44 18.39 -17.54
N VAL A 128 -4.66 17.69 -16.70
CA VAL A 128 -4.39 16.25 -16.82
C VAL A 128 -5.56 15.43 -16.28
N PHE A 129 -6.13 15.86 -15.16
CA PHE A 129 -7.24 15.21 -14.48
C PHE A 129 -8.34 16.25 -14.16
N PRO A 130 -9.22 16.57 -15.13
CA PRO A 130 -10.24 17.61 -14.97
C PRO A 130 -11.21 17.41 -13.81
N HIS A 131 -11.40 16.16 -13.37
CA HIS A 131 -12.25 15.84 -12.21
C HIS A 131 -11.69 16.37 -10.87
N LEU A 132 -10.43 16.84 -10.83
CA LEU A 132 -9.78 17.41 -9.65
C LEU A 132 -9.51 18.92 -9.80
N ILE A 133 -10.14 19.60 -10.76
CA ILE A 133 -9.96 21.04 -11.03
C ILE A 133 -10.38 21.95 -9.86
N THR A 134 -11.22 21.46 -8.95
CA THR A 134 -11.67 22.22 -7.77
C THR A 134 -10.63 22.30 -6.66
N GLN A 135 -9.53 21.56 -6.79
CA GLN A 135 -8.45 21.54 -5.82
C GLN A 135 -7.41 22.61 -6.16
N ASP A 136 -6.97 23.36 -5.15
CA ASP A 136 -5.82 24.25 -5.26
C ASP A 136 -4.54 23.40 -5.12
N LEU A 137 -3.98 23.01 -6.26
CA LEU A 137 -2.85 22.08 -6.34
C LEU A 137 -1.65 22.74 -7.03
N PRO A 138 -0.41 22.40 -6.62
CA PRO A 138 0.77 22.87 -7.32
C PRO A 138 0.81 22.33 -8.76
N ASN A 139 1.48 23.06 -9.66
CA ASN A 139 1.73 22.54 -11.00
C ASN A 139 2.60 21.29 -10.97
N LEU A 140 2.45 20.46 -11.99
CA LEU A 140 3.37 19.34 -12.21
C LEU A 140 4.75 19.89 -12.53
N VAL A 141 5.79 19.33 -11.91
CA VAL A 141 7.18 19.69 -12.17
C VAL A 141 7.98 18.47 -12.59
N ALA A 142 9.04 18.68 -13.38
CA ALA A 142 9.99 17.61 -13.63
C ALA A 142 10.72 17.30 -12.33
N ILE A 143 11.06 16.03 -12.14
CA ILE A 143 11.60 15.53 -10.88
C ILE A 143 12.92 16.22 -10.48
N LYS A 144 13.77 16.51 -11.46
CA LYS A 144 15.04 17.22 -11.29
C LYS A 144 14.89 18.70 -10.92
N ASP A 145 13.71 19.28 -11.16
CA ASP A 145 13.43 20.71 -10.99
C ASP A 145 12.53 20.95 -9.75
N ALA A 146 12.19 19.88 -9.03
CA ALA A 146 11.30 19.95 -7.88
C ALA A 146 12.06 20.38 -6.62
N ASP A 147 11.45 21.28 -5.84
CA ASP A 147 12.00 21.76 -4.57
C ASP A 147 11.41 20.98 -3.39
N PHE A 148 12.25 20.19 -2.75
CA PHE A 148 11.88 19.35 -1.62
C PHE A 148 12.32 19.92 -0.27
N SER A 149 12.84 21.14 -0.23
CA SER A 149 13.31 21.77 1.01
C SER A 149 12.22 21.86 2.08
N ASN A 150 11.01 22.23 1.65
CA ASN A 150 9.79 22.35 2.44
C ASN A 150 8.87 21.14 2.30
N VAL A 151 9.32 20.11 1.61
CA VAL A 151 8.62 18.85 1.57
C VAL A 151 9.27 17.95 2.60
N ASP A 152 8.37 17.24 3.20
CA ASP A 152 8.62 16.11 4.04
C ASP A 152 9.13 14.92 3.14
N ALA A 153 9.37 15.06 1.83
CA ALA A 153 9.60 13.92 0.93
C ALA A 153 10.29 14.05 -0.42
N GLU A 154 11.10 13.05 -0.83
CA GLU A 154 11.35 12.69 -2.24
C GLU A 154 11.78 11.18 -2.45
N ILE A 155 12.21 10.78 -3.66
CA ILE A 155 12.65 9.52 -4.34
C ILE A 155 13.76 8.68 -3.69
N ILE A 156 13.51 7.38 -3.52
CA ILE A 156 14.21 6.48 -2.58
C ILE A 156 15.76 6.52 -2.62
N LYS A 157 16.41 6.56 -3.79
CA LYS A 157 17.88 6.57 -3.90
C LYS A 157 18.42 8.00 -4.05
N GLY A 158 19.05 8.52 -2.99
CA GLY A 158 19.64 9.86 -2.96
C GLY A 158 19.08 10.79 -1.87
N LEU A 159 18.16 10.28 -1.03
CA LEU A 159 17.42 11.13 -0.11
C LEU A 159 18.09 11.42 1.20
N PRO A 160 17.70 12.55 1.83
CA PRO A 160 17.89 12.75 3.24
C PRO A 160 17.29 11.60 4.07
N LYS A 161 18.04 11.08 5.05
CA LYS A 161 17.65 9.95 5.90
C LYS A 161 16.47 10.25 6.84
N GLN A 162 16.03 11.50 6.94
CA GLN A 162 14.93 11.93 7.79
C GLN A 162 13.54 11.74 7.16
N LEU A 163 13.45 11.43 5.86
CA LEU A 163 12.16 11.31 5.18
C LEU A 163 11.58 9.89 5.34
N LYS A 164 10.28 9.81 5.65
CA LYS A 164 9.42 8.64 5.60
C LYS A 164 8.93 8.46 4.17
N ILE A 165 8.90 7.24 3.64
CA ILE A 165 8.65 6.97 2.22
C ILE A 165 7.66 5.82 2.09
N VAL A 166 6.65 6.00 1.26
CA VAL A 166 5.76 4.92 0.81
C VAL A 166 5.91 4.75 -0.71
N ASP A 167 6.48 3.61 -1.11
CA ASP A 167 6.70 3.25 -2.51
C ASP A 167 5.56 2.36 -3.03
N LEU A 168 4.77 2.86 -3.98
CA LEU A 168 3.74 2.10 -4.70
C LEU A 168 4.31 1.29 -5.86
N SER A 169 5.58 1.52 -6.25
CA SER A 169 6.26 0.66 -7.21
C SER A 169 6.48 -0.75 -6.63
N ALA A 170 7.06 -1.63 -7.43
CA ALA A 170 7.39 -2.98 -6.99
C ALA A 170 8.87 -3.15 -6.60
N ASP A 171 9.67 -2.08 -6.67
CA ASP A 171 11.13 -2.15 -6.54
C ASP A 171 11.56 -2.72 -5.18
N PHE A 172 10.91 -2.28 -4.10
CA PHE A 172 11.30 -2.67 -2.75
C PHE A 172 10.49 -3.81 -2.13
N ARG A 173 9.58 -4.44 -2.88
CA ARG A 173 8.64 -5.44 -2.33
C ARG A 173 9.28 -6.81 -2.10
N LEU A 174 10.19 -7.23 -2.97
CA LEU A 174 10.89 -8.52 -2.88
C LEU A 174 12.16 -8.36 -2.05
N ARG A 175 12.26 -9.10 -0.95
CA ARG A 175 13.41 -9.05 -0.05
C ARG A 175 14.65 -9.68 -0.66
N ASP A 176 14.46 -10.78 -1.42
CA ASP A 176 15.54 -11.41 -2.16
C ASP A 176 15.83 -10.64 -3.45
N ILE A 177 17.00 -9.98 -3.47
CA ILE A 177 17.47 -9.20 -4.62
C ILE A 177 17.73 -10.06 -5.87
N ASN A 178 17.99 -11.36 -5.70
CA ASN A 178 18.18 -12.28 -6.83
C ASN A 178 16.83 -12.66 -7.43
N GLU A 179 15.83 -12.91 -6.60
CA GLU A 179 14.46 -13.14 -7.04
C GLU A 179 13.89 -11.88 -7.72
N TYR A 180 14.18 -10.69 -7.19
CA TYR A 180 13.92 -9.43 -7.91
C TYR A 180 14.56 -9.43 -9.30
N ALA A 181 15.85 -9.76 -9.39
CA ALA A 181 16.55 -9.74 -10.67
C ALA A 181 15.96 -10.72 -11.68
N GLU A 182 15.56 -11.91 -11.23
CA GLU A 182 14.89 -12.92 -12.04
C GLU A 182 13.55 -12.41 -12.62
N TRP A 183 12.69 -11.84 -11.78
CA TRP A 183 11.34 -11.45 -12.16
C TRP A 183 11.24 -10.09 -12.87
N TYR A 184 12.18 -9.19 -12.59
CA TYR A 184 12.20 -7.85 -13.16
C TYR A 184 13.22 -7.68 -14.29
N GLY A 185 14.09 -8.68 -14.51
CA GLY A 185 15.01 -8.75 -15.66
C GLY A 185 16.24 -7.85 -15.55
N HIS A 186 16.58 -7.39 -14.34
CA HIS A 186 17.72 -6.53 -14.07
C HIS A 186 18.07 -6.52 -12.58
N ALA A 187 19.34 -6.28 -12.26
CA ALA A 187 19.79 -6.21 -10.86
C ALA A 187 19.09 -5.08 -10.09
N HIS A 188 18.80 -5.34 -8.81
CA HIS A 188 18.22 -4.33 -7.93
C HIS A 188 19.15 -3.12 -7.79
N ARG A 189 18.63 -1.92 -8.04
CA ARG A 189 19.45 -0.69 -8.17
C ARG A 189 19.81 -0.04 -6.84
N ALA A 190 19.18 -0.46 -5.74
CA ALA A 190 19.39 0.08 -4.40
C ALA A 190 19.42 -1.04 -3.32
N PRO A 191 20.32 -2.03 -3.42
CA PRO A 191 20.31 -3.21 -2.55
C PRO A 191 20.49 -2.87 -1.06
N GLU A 192 21.18 -1.77 -0.73
CA GLU A 192 21.30 -1.32 0.66
C GLU A 192 19.98 -0.81 1.24
N LEU A 193 19.15 -0.12 0.44
CA LEU A 193 17.84 0.36 0.87
C LEU A 193 16.81 -0.77 0.94
N GLN A 194 17.00 -1.85 0.18
CA GLN A 194 16.16 -3.04 0.26
C GLN A 194 16.15 -3.66 1.67
N GLN A 195 17.25 -3.52 2.41
CA GLN A 195 17.40 -4.12 3.75
C GLN A 195 16.55 -3.41 4.82
N GLU A 196 16.18 -2.14 4.59
CA GLU A 196 15.36 -1.36 5.52
C GLU A 196 13.88 -1.25 5.10
N ALA A 197 13.54 -1.72 3.89
CA ALA A 197 12.19 -1.65 3.37
C ALA A 197 11.25 -2.61 4.13
N VAL A 198 10.13 -2.09 4.60
CA VAL A 198 9.06 -2.87 5.24
C VAL A 198 7.92 -3.06 4.24
N TYR A 199 7.40 -4.28 4.12
CA TYR A 199 6.26 -4.55 3.26
C TYR A 199 4.97 -3.96 3.87
N GLY A 200 4.25 -3.16 3.10
CA GLY A 200 3.16 -2.30 3.58
C GLY A 200 1.77 -2.97 3.63
N LEU A 201 1.69 -4.24 4.02
CA LEU A 201 0.39 -4.89 4.22
C LEU A 201 -0.10 -4.59 5.65
N THR A 202 -0.86 -3.51 5.78
CA THR A 202 -1.15 -2.85 7.06
C THR A 202 -1.64 -3.81 8.14
N GLU A 203 -2.67 -4.60 7.84
CA GLU A 203 -3.31 -5.50 8.82
C GLU A 203 -2.40 -6.66 9.26
N VAL A 204 -1.30 -6.92 8.53
CA VAL A 204 -0.35 -8.00 8.83
C VAL A 204 0.92 -7.50 9.52
N LEU A 205 1.42 -6.32 9.12
CA LEU A 205 2.74 -5.80 9.52
C LEU A 205 2.66 -4.42 10.20
N ARG A 206 1.50 -4.08 10.78
CA ARG A 206 1.18 -2.77 11.41
C ARG A 206 2.31 -2.19 12.27
N ASP A 207 2.91 -3.02 13.13
CA ASP A 207 3.94 -2.58 14.07
C ASP A 207 5.29 -2.30 13.40
N GLU A 208 5.65 -3.09 12.37
CA GLU A 208 6.85 -2.85 11.57
C GLU A 208 6.68 -1.56 10.74
N ILE A 209 5.50 -1.40 10.13
CA ILE A 209 5.14 -0.22 9.32
C ILE A 209 5.20 1.06 10.14
N ARG A 210 4.68 1.06 11.37
CA ARG A 210 4.71 2.22 12.28
C ARG A 210 6.13 2.77 12.50
N ASN A 211 7.12 1.87 12.56
CA ASN A 211 8.51 2.23 12.83
C ASN A 211 9.35 2.39 11.55
N ALA A 212 8.81 1.97 10.40
CA ALA A 212 9.49 1.98 9.12
C ALA A 212 9.81 3.40 8.66
N ARG A 213 10.98 3.54 8.03
CA ARG A 213 11.32 4.73 7.23
C ARG A 213 10.86 4.57 5.79
N LEU A 214 11.06 3.38 5.22
CA LEU A 214 10.67 3.03 3.86
C LEU A 214 9.66 1.89 3.91
N VAL A 215 8.47 2.13 3.37
CA VAL A 215 7.43 1.13 3.19
C VAL A 215 7.26 0.83 1.71
N ALA A 216 7.41 -0.44 1.34
CA ALA A 216 7.07 -0.95 0.02
C ALA A 216 5.59 -1.32 0.02
N ASN A 217 4.76 -0.46 -0.54
CA ASN A 217 3.31 -0.67 -0.59
C ASN A 217 2.98 -1.88 -1.48
N PRO A 218 2.13 -2.82 -1.02
CA PRO A 218 1.80 -4.04 -1.73
C PRO A 218 1.20 -3.82 -3.12
N GLY A 219 1.32 -4.82 -3.96
CA GLY A 219 0.51 -4.95 -5.15
C GLY A 219 -0.96 -5.23 -4.80
N CYS A 220 -1.84 -4.77 -5.69
CA CYS A 220 -3.29 -4.98 -5.58
C CYS A 220 -3.70 -6.46 -5.43
N TYR A 221 -3.28 -7.36 -6.33
CA TYR A 221 -3.57 -8.80 -6.19
C TYR A 221 -2.95 -9.40 -4.92
N PRO A 222 -1.65 -9.18 -4.61
CA PRO A 222 -1.05 -9.58 -3.35
C PRO A 222 -1.87 -9.17 -2.13
N THR A 223 -2.46 -7.97 -2.13
CA THR A 223 -3.31 -7.48 -1.04
C THR A 223 -4.58 -8.33 -0.89
N SER A 224 -5.37 -8.51 -1.96
CA SER A 224 -6.62 -9.28 -1.88
C SER A 224 -6.41 -10.76 -1.54
N ILE A 225 -5.22 -11.29 -1.81
CA ILE A 225 -4.85 -12.70 -1.59
C ILE A 225 -4.27 -12.91 -0.19
N GLN A 226 -3.30 -12.09 0.22
CA GLN A 226 -2.59 -12.30 1.48
C GLN A 226 -3.46 -11.99 2.69
N LEU A 227 -4.40 -11.05 2.59
CA LEU A 227 -5.35 -10.76 3.67
C LEU A 227 -6.04 -12.05 4.16
N PRO A 228 -6.79 -12.80 3.33
CA PRO A 228 -7.37 -14.06 3.82
C PRO A 228 -6.35 -15.18 4.08
N LEU A 229 -5.30 -15.33 3.25
CA LEU A 229 -4.47 -16.54 3.32
C LEU A 229 -3.41 -16.52 4.42
N VAL A 230 -2.78 -15.38 4.70
CA VAL A 230 -1.76 -15.26 5.76
C VAL A 230 -2.26 -15.75 7.13
N PRO A 231 -3.41 -15.30 7.66
CA PRO A 231 -3.88 -15.76 8.97
C PRO A 231 -4.27 -17.24 8.99
N LEU A 232 -4.83 -17.78 7.90
CA LEU A 232 -5.17 -19.20 7.80
C LEU A 232 -3.92 -20.09 7.76
N ILE A 233 -2.88 -19.66 7.05
CA ILE A 233 -1.59 -20.35 7.00
C ILE A 233 -0.88 -20.30 8.37
N LYS A 234 -0.84 -19.13 9.02
CA LYS A 234 -0.25 -18.99 10.37
C LYS A 234 -0.91 -19.93 11.38
N ALA A 235 -2.23 -20.12 11.27
CA ALA A 235 -3.01 -21.02 12.11
C ALA A 235 -2.99 -22.49 11.64
N LYS A 236 -2.31 -22.80 10.53
CA LYS A 236 -2.21 -24.14 9.92
C LYS A 236 -3.57 -24.77 9.59
N LEU A 237 -4.56 -23.94 9.24
CA LEU A 237 -5.92 -24.40 8.94
C LEU A 237 -6.09 -24.88 7.49
N ILE A 238 -5.15 -24.50 6.61
CA ILE A 238 -5.10 -24.95 5.22
C ILE A 238 -3.75 -25.59 4.92
N LYS A 239 -3.74 -26.51 3.96
CA LYS A 239 -2.50 -27.06 3.39
C LYS A 239 -1.82 -26.01 2.51
N LEU A 240 -0.51 -26.18 2.35
CA LEU A 240 0.32 -25.30 1.52
C LEU A 240 0.40 -25.73 0.05
N SER A 241 -0.08 -26.94 -0.25
CA SER A 241 -0.16 -27.49 -1.60
C SER A 241 -1.45 -27.07 -2.29
N ASN A 242 -1.41 -26.96 -3.62
CA ASN A 242 -2.59 -26.78 -4.47
C ASN A 242 -3.41 -25.53 -4.13
N ILE A 243 -2.76 -24.45 -3.68
CA ILE A 243 -3.40 -23.14 -3.55
C ILE A 243 -3.57 -22.57 -4.98
N ILE A 244 -4.80 -22.55 -5.46
CA ILE A 244 -5.15 -22.08 -6.80
C ILE A 244 -5.87 -20.75 -6.68
N ILE A 245 -5.46 -19.76 -7.46
CA ILE A 245 -5.95 -18.40 -7.39
C ILE A 245 -6.37 -17.96 -8.78
N ASP A 246 -7.68 -17.83 -8.98
CA ASP A 246 -8.27 -17.22 -10.15
C ASP A 246 -8.70 -15.79 -9.80
N ALA A 247 -7.93 -14.82 -10.29
CA ALA A 247 -8.13 -13.41 -9.95
C ALA A 247 -8.66 -12.61 -11.14
N LYS A 248 -9.44 -11.58 -10.85
CA LYS A 248 -10.14 -10.73 -11.82
C LYS A 248 -9.87 -9.28 -11.47
N SER A 249 -9.56 -8.44 -12.45
CA SER A 249 -9.29 -7.01 -12.23
C SER A 249 -9.89 -6.15 -13.33
N GLY A 250 -10.31 -4.95 -12.94
CA GLY A 250 -10.60 -3.89 -13.89
C GLY A 250 -9.38 -3.42 -14.68
N VAL A 251 -9.66 -2.66 -15.74
CA VAL A 251 -8.71 -2.14 -16.72
C VAL A 251 -7.80 -1.08 -16.12
N ARG A 252 -6.53 -1.10 -16.50
CA ARG A 252 -5.52 -0.11 -16.09
C ARG A 252 -5.32 0.97 -17.17
N ARG A 253 -4.74 2.10 -16.78
CA ARG A 253 -4.31 3.13 -17.74
C ARG A 253 -3.20 2.61 -18.64
N GLY A 254 -3.28 2.88 -19.94
CA GLY A 254 -2.14 2.77 -20.84
C GLY A 254 -2.56 2.93 -22.29
N ALA A 255 -1.77 3.66 -23.07
CA ALA A 255 -2.00 3.86 -24.50
C ALA A 255 -1.44 2.69 -25.33
N LYS A 256 -1.86 1.46 -24.98
CA LYS A 256 -1.58 0.26 -25.78
C LYS A 256 -2.86 -0.13 -26.50
N GLU A 257 -2.73 -0.67 -27.70
CA GLU A 257 -3.88 -1.14 -28.49
C GLU A 257 -4.76 -2.10 -27.69
N ALA A 258 -4.15 -3.09 -27.02
CA ALA A 258 -4.83 -4.03 -26.12
C ALA A 258 -5.57 -3.39 -24.93
N ASN A 259 -5.39 -2.08 -24.67
CA ASN A 259 -6.08 -1.33 -23.63
C ASN A 259 -7.15 -0.37 -24.18
N LEU A 260 -7.36 -0.33 -25.50
CA LEU A 260 -8.41 0.47 -26.10
C LEU A 260 -9.78 -0.10 -25.69
N TYR A 261 -10.78 0.78 -25.61
CA TYR A 261 -12.13 0.39 -25.20
C TYR A 261 -12.68 -0.74 -26.07
N THR A 262 -12.51 -0.65 -27.40
CA THR A 262 -13.01 -1.64 -28.36
C THR A 262 -12.31 -2.99 -28.27
N GLU A 263 -11.08 -3.04 -27.75
CA GLU A 263 -10.35 -4.30 -27.56
C GLU A 263 -10.71 -5.01 -26.25
N ILE A 264 -11.33 -4.30 -25.30
CA ILE A 264 -11.68 -4.84 -23.99
C ILE A 264 -13.18 -5.03 -23.81
N ALA A 265 -14.01 -4.18 -24.42
CA ALA A 265 -15.46 -4.24 -24.30
C ALA A 265 -16.00 -5.60 -24.76
N GLU A 266 -17.09 -6.05 -24.12
CA GLU A 266 -17.78 -7.31 -24.41
C GLU A 266 -16.93 -8.60 -24.26
N GLY A 267 -15.74 -8.51 -23.64
CA GLY A 267 -14.83 -9.64 -23.49
C GLY A 267 -14.14 -9.72 -22.13
N ILE A 268 -13.60 -10.90 -21.85
CA ILE A 268 -12.65 -11.16 -20.76
C ILE A 268 -11.51 -12.02 -21.31
N HIS A 269 -10.30 -11.87 -20.77
CA HIS A 269 -9.18 -12.74 -21.13
C HIS A 269 -8.18 -12.88 -19.98
N ALA A 270 -7.54 -14.04 -19.91
CA ALA A 270 -6.43 -14.30 -18.98
C ALA A 270 -5.14 -13.63 -19.48
N TYR A 271 -4.27 -13.21 -18.56
CA TYR A 271 -2.95 -12.68 -18.88
C TYR A 271 -1.92 -13.15 -17.86
N GLY A 272 -0.63 -13.05 -18.18
CA GLY A 272 0.45 -13.41 -17.23
C GLY A 272 0.38 -14.84 -16.70
N ILE A 273 -0.23 -15.77 -17.44
CA ILE A 273 -0.66 -17.11 -16.99
C ILE A 273 0.43 -17.90 -16.25
N LYS A 274 1.68 -17.87 -16.74
CA LYS A 274 2.80 -18.58 -16.11
C LYS A 274 3.68 -17.67 -15.25
N GLY A 275 3.69 -16.37 -15.52
CA GLY A 275 4.77 -15.47 -15.12
C GLY A 275 4.28 -14.07 -14.83
N HIS A 276 3.30 -13.94 -13.93
CA HIS A 276 2.87 -12.63 -13.44
C HIS A 276 3.78 -12.18 -12.28
N ARG A 277 4.28 -10.94 -12.34
CA ARG A 277 5.25 -10.39 -11.35
C ARG A 277 4.76 -10.29 -9.90
N HIS A 278 3.46 -10.43 -9.68
CA HIS A 278 2.88 -10.54 -8.32
C HIS A 278 2.98 -11.95 -7.73
N ALA A 279 3.25 -13.00 -8.53
CA ALA A 279 3.42 -14.35 -8.01
C ALA A 279 4.52 -14.45 -6.94
N PRO A 280 5.77 -13.99 -7.15
CA PRO A 280 6.81 -14.04 -6.12
C PRO A 280 6.44 -13.18 -4.89
N GLU A 281 5.73 -12.07 -5.10
CA GLU A 281 5.27 -11.21 -4.00
C GLU A 281 4.25 -11.93 -3.10
N ILE A 282 3.30 -12.66 -3.70
CA ILE A 282 2.35 -13.49 -2.96
C ILE A 282 3.10 -14.63 -2.26
N GLU A 283 3.93 -15.37 -3.01
CA GLU A 283 4.65 -16.53 -2.48
C GLU A 283 5.60 -16.17 -1.34
N GLN A 284 6.27 -15.01 -1.39
CA GLN A 284 7.09 -14.50 -0.29
C GLN A 284 6.25 -14.36 0.99
N GLY A 285 5.13 -13.62 0.93
CA GLY A 285 4.28 -13.39 2.10
C GLY A 285 3.65 -14.67 2.66
N LEU A 286 3.20 -15.59 1.79
CA LEU A 286 2.66 -16.88 2.22
C LEU A 286 3.76 -17.79 2.79
N SER A 287 4.96 -17.77 2.22
CA SER A 287 6.11 -18.57 2.70
C SER A 287 6.60 -18.09 4.06
N GLU A 288 6.61 -16.78 4.29
CA GLU A 288 6.92 -16.20 5.61
C GLU A 288 5.90 -16.61 6.66
N ALA A 289 4.61 -16.57 6.32
CA ALA A 289 3.54 -17.03 7.19
C ALA A 289 3.65 -18.53 7.52
N ALA A 290 4.03 -19.35 6.52
CA ALA A 290 4.17 -20.79 6.65
C ALA A 290 5.47 -21.23 7.33
N LYS A 291 6.51 -20.38 7.32
CA LYS A 291 7.91 -20.75 7.63
C LYS A 291 8.42 -21.89 6.74
N SER A 292 7.93 -21.95 5.51
CA SER A 292 8.31 -22.95 4.50
C SER A 292 7.97 -22.40 3.11
N LYS A 293 8.65 -22.88 2.07
CA LYS A 293 8.35 -22.47 0.70
C LYS A 293 6.91 -22.82 0.32
N VAL A 294 6.16 -21.84 -0.15
CA VAL A 294 4.83 -21.97 -0.73
C VAL A 294 4.92 -21.67 -2.22
N THR A 295 4.24 -22.47 -3.03
CA THR A 295 4.10 -22.23 -4.46
C THR A 295 2.62 -22.22 -4.82
N ILE A 296 2.19 -21.21 -5.57
CA ILE A 296 0.79 -21.01 -5.93
C ILE A 296 0.56 -21.25 -7.42
N SER A 297 -0.67 -21.56 -7.79
CA SER A 297 -1.16 -21.38 -9.16
C SER A 297 -1.93 -20.06 -9.21
N PHE A 298 -1.46 -19.08 -9.99
CA PHE A 298 -2.05 -17.75 -10.05
C PHE A 298 -2.34 -17.32 -11.48
N THR A 299 -3.62 -17.14 -11.79
CA THR A 299 -4.11 -16.72 -13.11
C THR A 299 -4.93 -15.45 -12.97
N PRO A 300 -4.41 -14.28 -13.39
CA PRO A 300 -5.19 -13.06 -13.46
C PRO A 300 -5.97 -12.96 -14.78
N ASN A 301 -7.19 -12.43 -14.68
CA ASN A 301 -8.12 -12.18 -15.77
C ASN A 301 -8.45 -10.69 -15.85
N LEU A 302 -8.43 -10.13 -17.06
CA LEU A 302 -8.84 -8.76 -17.33
C LEU A 302 -10.35 -8.72 -17.53
N ILE A 303 -11.03 -7.83 -16.82
CA ILE A 303 -12.48 -7.62 -16.88
C ILE A 303 -12.75 -6.21 -17.41
N CYS A 304 -13.75 -6.07 -18.28
CA CYS A 304 -14.23 -4.79 -18.78
C CYS A 304 -14.98 -3.96 -17.71
N MET A 305 -14.23 -3.49 -16.72
CA MET A 305 -14.68 -2.54 -15.69
C MET A 305 -13.52 -1.62 -15.30
N LYS A 306 -13.81 -0.40 -14.84
CA LYS A 306 -12.75 0.60 -14.52
C LYS A 306 -12.02 0.28 -13.22
N ARG A 307 -12.74 -0.21 -12.22
CA ARG A 307 -12.27 -0.46 -10.86
C ARG A 307 -12.85 -1.76 -10.34
N GLY A 308 -12.19 -2.30 -9.34
CA GLY A 308 -12.59 -3.52 -8.67
C GLY A 308 -11.63 -4.66 -8.97
N MET A 309 -11.43 -5.49 -7.96
CA MET A 309 -10.62 -6.69 -8.05
C MET A 309 -11.22 -7.77 -7.17
N GLN A 310 -11.27 -8.99 -7.70
CA GLN A 310 -11.71 -10.17 -6.98
C GLN A 310 -10.64 -11.25 -7.08
N SER A 311 -10.28 -11.84 -5.95
CA SER A 311 -9.50 -13.07 -5.89
C SER A 311 -10.40 -14.20 -5.44
N THR A 312 -10.55 -15.23 -6.27
CA THR A 312 -11.19 -16.49 -5.91
C THR A 312 -10.09 -17.51 -5.66
N MET A 313 -9.96 -17.95 -4.42
CA MET A 313 -8.90 -18.84 -3.95
C MET A 313 -9.48 -20.19 -3.59
N PHE A 314 -8.96 -21.25 -4.19
CA PHE A 314 -9.31 -22.63 -3.89
C PHE A 314 -8.18 -23.22 -3.06
N VAL A 315 -8.53 -23.71 -1.87
CA VAL A 315 -7.56 -24.20 -0.89
C VAL A 315 -7.99 -25.57 -0.36
N GLU A 316 -7.01 -26.42 -0.06
CA GLU A 316 -7.25 -27.65 0.69
C GLU A 316 -7.16 -27.35 2.18
N MET A 317 -8.18 -27.75 2.94
CA MET A 317 -8.21 -27.60 4.39
C MET A 317 -7.31 -28.64 5.06
N ALA A 318 -6.81 -28.32 6.25
CA ALA A 318 -6.12 -29.30 7.08
C ALA A 318 -7.08 -30.42 7.54
N PRO A 319 -6.56 -31.61 7.90
CA PRO A 319 -7.40 -32.71 8.35
C PRO A 319 -8.31 -32.31 9.52
N GLY A 320 -9.61 -32.57 9.40
CA GLY A 320 -10.61 -32.24 10.42
C GLY A 320 -11.08 -30.77 10.44
N VAL A 321 -10.50 -29.89 9.62
CA VAL A 321 -10.92 -28.50 9.50
C VAL A 321 -12.07 -28.36 8.51
N THR A 322 -13.05 -27.54 8.86
CA THR A 322 -14.22 -27.20 8.05
C THR A 322 -14.12 -25.77 7.50
N ALA A 323 -14.92 -25.43 6.48
CA ALA A 323 -15.00 -24.05 5.98
C ALA A 323 -15.51 -23.09 7.06
N GLY A 324 -16.34 -23.59 7.98
CA GLY A 324 -16.79 -22.86 9.17
C GLY A 324 -15.64 -22.47 10.09
N ASP A 325 -14.65 -23.35 10.29
CA ASP A 325 -13.47 -23.04 11.11
C ASP A 325 -12.60 -21.95 10.46
N LEU A 326 -12.41 -22.02 9.13
CA LEU A 326 -11.72 -20.95 8.39
C LEU A 326 -12.45 -19.62 8.55
N TYR A 327 -13.78 -19.63 8.42
CA TYR A 327 -14.62 -18.46 8.61
C TYR A 327 -14.47 -17.86 10.00
N GLN A 328 -14.60 -18.67 11.06
CA GLN A 328 -14.49 -18.19 12.43
C GLN A 328 -13.10 -17.64 12.72
N HIS A 329 -12.04 -18.29 12.21
CA HIS A 329 -10.68 -17.81 12.37
C HIS A 329 -10.47 -16.45 11.72
N LEU A 330 -10.92 -16.27 10.47
CA LEU A 330 -10.86 -14.97 9.80
C LEU A 330 -11.70 -13.91 10.51
N LYS A 331 -12.89 -14.29 11.01
CA LYS A 331 -13.79 -13.38 11.72
C LYS A 331 -13.12 -12.84 12.98
N SER A 332 -12.52 -13.72 13.76
CA SER A 332 -11.80 -13.36 14.98
C SER A 332 -10.51 -12.59 14.68
N THR A 333 -9.77 -12.99 13.65
CA THR A 333 -8.53 -12.28 13.23
C THR A 333 -8.80 -10.83 12.87
N TYR A 334 -9.90 -10.58 12.16
CA TYR A 334 -10.27 -9.25 11.67
C TYR A 334 -11.37 -8.58 12.49
N GLU A 335 -11.61 -9.09 13.69
CA GLU A 335 -12.47 -8.43 14.65
C GLU A 335 -11.84 -7.09 15.07
N GLY A 336 -12.58 -6.00 14.87
CA GLY A 336 -12.10 -4.65 15.14
C GLY A 336 -11.31 -3.99 14.00
N GLU A 337 -10.95 -4.71 12.93
CA GLU A 337 -10.36 -4.07 11.75
C GLU A 337 -11.39 -3.21 11.00
N GLU A 338 -11.04 -1.96 10.73
CA GLU A 338 -11.95 -1.05 10.02
C GLU A 338 -12.12 -1.46 8.56
N PHE A 339 -11.01 -1.73 7.87
CA PHE A 339 -11.02 -1.90 6.43
C PHE A 339 -11.22 -3.34 5.96
N VAL A 340 -11.13 -4.34 6.83
CA VAL A 340 -11.33 -5.75 6.46
C VAL A 340 -12.64 -6.26 7.05
N LYS A 341 -13.60 -6.60 6.18
CA LYS A 341 -14.93 -7.08 6.59
C LYS A 341 -15.19 -8.49 6.09
N LEU A 342 -15.48 -9.38 7.03
CA LEU A 342 -15.98 -10.71 6.73
C LEU A 342 -17.50 -10.66 6.61
N LEU A 343 -18.04 -11.05 5.46
CA LEU A 343 -19.48 -11.08 5.23
C LEU A 343 -20.13 -12.26 5.98
N HIS A 344 -21.45 -12.25 6.14
CA HIS A 344 -22.16 -13.29 6.91
C HIS A 344 -22.86 -14.31 6.02
N GLY A 345 -22.96 -15.55 6.51
CA GLY A 345 -23.70 -16.63 5.86
C GLY A 345 -23.25 -16.89 4.43
N SER A 346 -24.20 -17.06 3.53
CA SER A 346 -23.97 -17.31 2.09
C SER A 346 -23.71 -16.05 1.26
N THR A 347 -23.48 -14.89 1.89
CA THR A 347 -23.29 -13.63 1.15
C THR A 347 -22.00 -13.65 0.35
N VAL A 348 -22.10 -13.44 -0.96
CA VAL A 348 -20.94 -13.38 -1.86
C VAL A 348 -20.38 -11.95 -1.92
N PRO A 349 -19.06 -11.74 -1.72
CA PRO A 349 -18.44 -10.43 -1.91
C PRO A 349 -18.49 -9.98 -3.37
N HIS A 350 -18.88 -8.72 -3.62
CA HIS A 350 -18.97 -8.14 -4.97
C HIS A 350 -18.04 -6.92 -5.07
N THR A 351 -17.27 -6.82 -6.15
CA THR A 351 -16.32 -5.71 -6.37
C THR A 351 -17.00 -4.34 -6.35
N ARG A 352 -18.21 -4.22 -6.90
CA ARG A 352 -18.99 -2.98 -6.93
C ARG A 352 -19.34 -2.41 -5.55
N HIS A 353 -19.33 -3.24 -4.49
CA HIS A 353 -19.62 -2.80 -3.13
C HIS A 353 -18.39 -2.25 -2.39
N VAL A 354 -17.22 -2.20 -3.02
CA VAL A 354 -15.99 -1.65 -2.43
C VAL A 354 -15.36 -0.54 -3.29
N VAL A 355 -15.91 -0.25 -4.47
CA VAL A 355 -15.40 0.78 -5.40
C VAL A 355 -15.33 2.14 -4.71
N GLY A 356 -14.20 2.83 -4.87
CA GLY A 356 -13.93 4.15 -4.30
C GLY A 356 -13.53 4.15 -2.82
N SER A 357 -13.57 3.00 -2.16
CA SER A 357 -13.31 2.85 -0.72
C SER A 357 -12.04 2.06 -0.41
N ASN A 358 -11.54 2.19 0.82
CA ASN A 358 -10.39 1.42 1.29
C ASN A 358 -10.80 0.04 1.87
N TYR A 359 -12.06 -0.39 1.71
CA TYR A 359 -12.53 -1.65 2.25
C TYR A 359 -12.08 -2.86 1.42
N CYS A 360 -11.86 -3.96 2.12
CA CYS A 360 -11.76 -5.31 1.62
C CYS A 360 -12.92 -6.14 2.19
N PHE A 361 -13.75 -6.70 1.32
CA PHE A 361 -14.80 -7.64 1.72
C PHE A 361 -14.38 -9.05 1.36
N MET A 362 -14.56 -10.00 2.28
CA MET A 362 -14.27 -11.41 2.01
C MET A 362 -15.29 -12.35 2.63
N ASN A 363 -15.36 -13.58 2.13
CA ASN A 363 -16.13 -14.67 2.74
C ASN A 363 -15.53 -16.03 2.37
N VAL A 364 -15.90 -17.08 3.11
CA VAL A 364 -15.48 -18.46 2.92
C VAL A 364 -16.69 -19.33 2.60
N PHE A 365 -16.51 -20.26 1.67
CA PHE A 365 -17.52 -21.20 1.22
C PHE A 365 -16.96 -22.62 1.22
N GLU A 366 -17.82 -23.60 1.45
CA GLU A 366 -17.49 -25.00 1.20
C GLU A 366 -17.31 -25.22 -0.31
N ASP A 367 -16.28 -25.95 -0.69
CA ASP A 367 -16.15 -26.47 -2.05
C ASP A 367 -17.02 -27.74 -2.20
N ARG A 368 -17.50 -28.01 -3.41
CA ARG A 368 -18.13 -29.29 -3.74
C ARG A 368 -17.17 -30.46 -3.49
N ILE A 369 -15.87 -30.24 -3.66
CA ILE A 369 -14.83 -31.25 -3.39
C ILE A 369 -14.62 -31.37 -1.87
N PRO A 370 -14.82 -32.55 -1.25
CA PRO A 370 -14.61 -32.73 0.18
C PRO A 370 -13.20 -32.34 0.62
N GLY A 371 -13.10 -31.63 1.74
CA GLY A 371 -11.81 -31.15 2.27
C GLY A 371 -11.24 -29.92 1.57
N ARG A 372 -12.00 -29.29 0.65
CA ARG A 372 -11.63 -28.00 0.04
C ARG A 372 -12.58 -26.88 0.46
N ALA A 373 -12.06 -25.66 0.43
CA ALA A 373 -12.83 -24.44 0.63
C ALA A 373 -12.52 -23.42 -0.47
N ILE A 374 -13.48 -22.55 -0.71
CA ILE A 374 -13.37 -21.43 -1.64
C ILE A 374 -13.39 -20.14 -0.81
N ILE A 375 -12.38 -19.31 -0.98
CA ILE A 375 -12.30 -17.99 -0.34
C ILE A 375 -12.42 -16.93 -1.42
N ILE A 376 -13.34 -15.99 -1.24
CA ILE A 376 -13.53 -14.86 -2.14
C ILE A 376 -13.15 -13.59 -1.38
N SER A 377 -12.29 -12.76 -1.97
CA SER A 377 -11.87 -11.47 -1.44
C SER A 377 -11.97 -10.41 -2.53
N VAL A 378 -12.57 -9.27 -2.22
CA VAL A 378 -12.73 -8.14 -3.15
C VAL A 378 -12.21 -6.84 -2.55
N ILE A 379 -11.60 -6.02 -3.40
CA ILE A 379 -11.09 -4.68 -3.08
C ILE A 379 -11.31 -3.73 -4.27
N ASP A 380 -11.25 -2.41 -4.04
CA ASP A 380 -10.90 -1.47 -5.11
C ASP A 380 -9.39 -1.54 -5.36
N ASN A 381 -9.00 -1.87 -6.59
CA ASN A 381 -7.60 -2.07 -6.99
C ASN A 381 -6.74 -0.80 -6.98
N LEU A 382 -7.36 0.39 -7.02
CA LEU A 382 -6.67 1.69 -6.95
C LEU A 382 -6.66 2.26 -5.52
N VAL A 383 -7.61 1.87 -4.67
CA VAL A 383 -7.69 2.32 -3.28
C VAL A 383 -7.00 1.31 -2.36
N LYS A 384 -7.71 0.31 -1.80
CA LYS A 384 -7.09 -0.69 -0.91
C LYS A 384 -6.00 -1.49 -1.61
N GLY A 385 -6.09 -1.67 -2.92
CA GLY A 385 -5.05 -2.34 -3.71
C GLY A 385 -3.83 -1.47 -4.06
N ALA A 386 -3.84 -0.17 -3.76
CA ALA A 386 -2.74 0.74 -4.07
C ALA A 386 -2.74 1.98 -3.15
N SER A 387 -3.33 3.10 -3.60
CA SER A 387 -3.18 4.43 -3.00
C SER A 387 -3.82 4.57 -1.63
N GLY A 388 -4.95 3.91 -1.39
CA GLY A 388 -5.61 3.89 -0.09
C GLY A 388 -4.77 3.18 0.97
N GLN A 389 -4.22 2.02 0.63
CA GLN A 389 -3.28 1.31 1.52
C GLN A 389 -2.00 2.11 1.74
N ALA A 390 -1.53 2.85 0.74
CA ALA A 390 -0.38 3.74 0.91
C ALA A 390 -0.65 4.86 1.92
N VAL A 391 -1.83 5.49 1.86
CA VAL A 391 -2.26 6.48 2.87
C VAL A 391 -2.44 5.83 4.24
N GLN A 392 -2.96 4.61 4.30
CA GLN A 392 -3.14 3.84 5.53
C GLN A 392 -1.79 3.55 6.22
N ASN A 393 -0.81 3.08 5.44
CA ASN A 393 0.58 2.89 5.86
C ASN A 393 1.18 4.20 6.35
N LEU A 394 0.93 5.27 5.60
CA LEU A 394 1.48 6.56 5.93
C LEU A 394 0.94 7.13 7.24
N ASN A 395 -0.37 7.00 7.48
CA ASN A 395 -0.98 7.38 8.74
C ASN A 395 -0.26 6.71 9.92
N LEU A 396 0.01 5.40 9.82
CA LEU A 396 0.75 4.67 10.84
C LEU A 396 2.18 5.19 11.03
N MET A 397 2.91 5.41 9.93
CA MET A 397 4.29 5.91 9.98
C MET A 397 4.40 7.28 10.67
N MET A 398 3.30 8.05 10.66
CA MET A 398 3.19 9.40 11.23
C MET A 398 2.51 9.43 12.60
N GLY A 399 2.11 8.27 13.12
CA GLY A 399 1.40 8.16 14.40
C GLY A 399 -0.02 8.72 14.37
N LEU A 400 -0.63 8.84 13.19
CA LEU A 400 -2.02 9.23 13.02
C LEU A 400 -2.95 8.00 13.11
N PRO A 401 -4.26 8.19 13.38
CA PRO A 401 -5.25 7.13 13.22
C PRO A 401 -5.21 6.57 11.81
N GLU A 402 -5.15 5.24 11.73
CA GLU A 402 -4.96 4.49 10.48
C GLU A 402 -6.02 4.82 9.41
N ASN A 403 -7.24 5.15 9.85
CA ASN A 403 -8.39 5.45 8.99
C ASN A 403 -8.50 6.92 8.55
N ARG A 404 -7.61 7.80 8.99
CA ARG A 404 -7.70 9.24 8.71
C ARG A 404 -7.64 9.50 7.20
N GLY A 405 -8.63 10.23 6.68
CA GLY A 405 -8.78 10.50 5.25
C GLY A 405 -9.14 9.28 4.39
N LEU A 406 -9.57 8.16 4.99
CA LEU A 406 -9.89 6.90 4.28
C LEU A 406 -11.32 6.41 4.50
N GLN A 407 -12.16 7.17 5.20
CA GLN A 407 -13.53 6.78 5.55
C GLN A 407 -14.57 7.06 4.44
N TYR A 408 -14.11 7.18 3.19
CA TYR A 408 -15.00 7.24 2.04
C TYR A 408 -15.84 5.96 1.98
N GLN A 409 -17.15 6.13 1.99
CA GLN A 409 -18.05 5.01 1.74
C GLN A 409 -17.90 4.53 0.29
N PRO A 410 -18.14 3.23 0.01
CA PRO A 410 -18.18 2.74 -1.36
C PRO A 410 -19.17 3.54 -2.22
N LEU A 411 -18.74 3.91 -3.42
CA LEU A 411 -19.59 4.58 -4.39
C LEU A 411 -20.34 3.52 -5.21
N PHE A 412 -21.64 3.40 -4.94
CA PHE A 412 -22.56 2.47 -5.60
C PHE A 412 -23.92 3.16 -5.80
N PRO A 413 -24.64 2.95 -6.92
CA PRO A 413 -24.28 2.11 -8.06
C PRO A 413 -23.21 2.68 -8.99
#